data_AF-A0AAN6KQI6-F1
#
_entry.id   AF-A0AAN6KQI6-F1
#
_cell.length_a   1.000
_cell.length_b   1.000
_cell.length_c   1.000
_cell.angle_alpha   90.00
_cell.angle_beta   90.00
_cell.angle_gamma   90.00
#
_symmetry.space_group_name_H-M   'P 1'
#
loop_
_entity.id
_entity.type
_entity.pdbx_description
1 polymer ?
#
loop_
_entity_poly.entity_id
_entity_poly.type
_entity_poly.pdbx_seq_one_letter_code
_entity_poly.pdbx_strand_id
1 'polypeptide(L)'
;MRTVGAGTIAEKSRRRLIIRDDKATTSKYISDYIISRLKAFAPTPEKPFVLGLPTGSSPEGVYKNLVAAHKQGEISFRNVVTFNMDEYVGIPREHPESYHSFMYSHFFSHVDVDPANINILNGNAEDLEEECIAYEEKIKRAGGIELFLGGIGPDGHIAFNEPGSSLRSRTRVKTLAYETILANSRFFGNDLSKVPKMALTVGVQTVLDAREVVIIITGPHKALAVQKCLEGGVNHMWTLSALQLHPYALIVVDEDATLELQVKTVKYFKSIELVASSQGFGQGLESGEAVGRKRDSVLEKLDSPSSPRKTGEGFLTAPVERPGVKRAVTPELVPDSMHERLPEGDGAEEGKKEELEAMEAKEVPRLLAMHERVDSAQA
;
A
#
# COMPACT_ATOMS: atom_id res chain seq x y z
N MET A 1 -41.34 -20.27 -31.03
CA MET A 1 -41.53 -18.89 -30.55
C MET A 1 -41.64 -18.93 -29.03
N ARG A 2 -40.51 -18.88 -28.32
CA ARG A 2 -40.47 -18.66 -26.87
C ARG A 2 -39.79 -17.32 -26.68
N THR A 3 -40.53 -16.44 -26.04
CA THR A 3 -40.23 -15.03 -25.77
C THR A 3 -38.98 -14.90 -24.91
N VAL A 4 -38.07 -14.05 -25.37
CA VAL A 4 -36.88 -13.59 -24.64
C VAL A 4 -37.37 -12.60 -23.57
N GLY A 5 -37.15 -12.94 -22.30
CA GLY A 5 -37.52 -12.12 -21.14
C GLY A 5 -36.28 -11.71 -20.34
N ALA A 6 -36.02 -10.40 -20.34
CA ALA A 6 -35.40 -9.58 -19.29
C ALA A 6 -34.14 -10.10 -18.54
N GLY A 7 -33.00 -9.44 -18.83
CA GLY A 7 -32.00 -9.06 -17.84
C GLY A 7 -31.12 -10.17 -17.27
N THR A 8 -30.21 -10.72 -18.09
CA THR A 8 -29.12 -11.55 -17.58
C THR A 8 -28.24 -10.71 -16.65
N ILE A 9 -28.31 -10.98 -15.35
CA ILE A 9 -27.27 -10.53 -14.41
C ILE A 9 -25.99 -11.19 -14.90
N ALA A 10 -25.05 -10.41 -15.45
CA ALA A 10 -23.74 -10.94 -15.79
C ALA A 10 -23.14 -11.54 -14.51
N GLU A 11 -22.97 -12.87 -14.51
CA GLU A 11 -22.29 -13.56 -13.41
C GLU A 11 -20.90 -12.92 -13.24
N LYS A 12 -20.50 -12.65 -12.00
CA LYS A 12 -19.25 -11.95 -11.73
C LYS A 12 -18.14 -12.99 -11.53
N SER A 13 -16.98 -12.72 -12.09
CA SER A 13 -15.80 -13.56 -11.94
C SER A 13 -14.68 -12.77 -11.28
N ARG A 14 -14.07 -13.37 -10.25
CA ARG A 14 -12.91 -12.82 -9.57
C ARG A 14 -11.63 -12.99 -10.39
N ARG A 15 -11.12 -11.91 -10.97
CA ARG A 15 -9.78 -11.88 -11.62
C ARG A 15 -8.80 -11.09 -10.77
N ARG A 16 -7.57 -11.62 -10.67
CA ARG A 16 -6.48 -11.03 -9.89
C ARG A 16 -5.51 -10.18 -10.71
N LEU A 17 -5.31 -10.53 -11.98
CA LEU A 17 -4.43 -9.81 -12.91
C LEU A 17 -5.14 -9.58 -14.23
N ILE A 18 -5.10 -8.33 -14.71
CA ILE A 18 -5.60 -7.90 -16.01
C ILE A 18 -4.46 -7.22 -16.75
N ILE A 19 -4.22 -7.61 -18.00
CA ILE A 19 -3.13 -7.08 -18.82
C ILE A 19 -3.75 -6.29 -19.97
N ARG A 20 -3.26 -5.07 -20.19
CA ARG A 20 -3.68 -4.18 -21.28
C ARG A 20 -2.47 -3.75 -22.08
N ASP A 21 -2.72 -3.25 -23.29
CA ASP A 21 -1.65 -2.96 -24.25
C ASP A 21 -0.74 -1.83 -23.76
N ASP A 22 -1.32 -0.81 -23.12
CA ASP A 22 -0.60 0.40 -22.74
C ASP A 22 -1.18 1.07 -21.47
N LYS A 23 -0.53 2.17 -21.05
CA LYS A 23 -0.96 2.99 -19.92
C LYS A 23 -2.37 3.56 -20.10
N ALA A 24 -2.77 3.92 -21.32
CA ALA A 24 -4.06 4.56 -21.58
C ALA A 24 -5.21 3.55 -21.43
N THR A 25 -5.07 2.37 -22.04
CA THR A 25 -6.01 1.25 -21.95
C THR A 25 -6.08 0.67 -20.53
N THR A 26 -4.95 0.62 -19.81
CA THR A 26 -4.91 0.28 -18.37
C THR A 26 -5.73 1.28 -17.55
N SER A 27 -5.47 2.58 -17.74
CA SER A 27 -6.20 3.65 -17.06
C SER A 27 -7.70 3.59 -17.38
N LYS A 28 -8.06 3.39 -18.64
CA LYS A 28 -9.45 3.29 -19.09
C LYS A 28 -10.16 2.13 -18.41
N TYR A 29 -9.54 0.94 -18.39
CA TYR A 29 -10.14 -0.24 -17.77
C TYR A 29 -10.46 -0.02 -16.28
N ILE A 30 -9.53 0.56 -15.52
CA ILE A 30 -9.77 0.87 -14.11
C ILE A 30 -10.85 1.94 -13.95
N SER A 31 -10.88 2.94 -14.84
CA SER A 31 -11.89 4.01 -14.81
C SER A 31 -13.29 3.44 -15.04
N ASP A 32 -13.45 2.63 -16.08
CA ASP A 32 -14.69 1.92 -16.40
C ASP A 32 -15.11 1.02 -15.22
N TYR A 33 -14.14 0.37 -14.57
CA TYR A 33 -14.39 -0.45 -13.38
C TYR A 33 -14.93 0.37 -12.21
N ILE A 34 -14.27 1.47 -11.84
CA ILE A 34 -14.71 2.38 -10.78
C ILE A 34 -16.08 2.98 -11.09
N ILE A 35 -16.33 3.38 -12.34
CA ILE A 35 -17.64 3.85 -12.81
C ILE A 35 -18.70 2.77 -12.60
N SER A 36 -18.42 1.51 -12.97
CA SER A 36 -19.35 0.40 -12.77
C SER A 36 -19.64 0.16 -11.29
N ARG A 37 -18.62 0.28 -10.43
CA ARG A 37 -18.74 0.11 -8.98
C ARG A 37 -19.58 1.20 -8.36
N LEU A 38 -19.36 2.46 -8.74
CA LEU A 38 -20.19 3.60 -8.29
C LEU A 38 -21.65 3.44 -8.72
N LYS A 39 -21.89 3.10 -10.00
CA LYS A 39 -23.25 2.88 -10.54
C LYS A 39 -23.95 1.71 -9.84
N ALA A 40 -23.25 0.59 -9.63
CA ALA A 40 -23.80 -0.58 -8.96
C ALA A 40 -24.04 -0.38 -7.45
N PHE A 41 -23.19 0.40 -6.79
CA PHE A 41 -23.34 0.70 -5.36
C PHE A 41 -24.47 1.71 -5.10
N ALA A 42 -24.70 2.63 -6.05
CA ALA A 42 -25.71 3.68 -6.00
C ALA A 42 -25.65 4.49 -4.68
N PRO A 43 -24.57 5.27 -4.45
CA PRO A 43 -24.33 5.91 -3.16
C PRO A 43 -25.38 6.97 -2.83
N THR A 44 -25.82 6.98 -1.57
CA THR A 44 -26.74 7.97 -0.98
C THR A 44 -26.07 8.68 0.19
N PRO A 45 -26.63 9.79 0.72
CA PRO A 45 -26.08 10.45 1.90
C PRO A 45 -25.94 9.51 3.12
N GLU A 46 -26.86 8.56 3.30
CA GLU A 46 -26.86 7.58 4.40
C GLU A 46 -25.96 6.36 4.14
N LYS A 47 -25.58 6.16 2.88
CA LYS A 47 -24.74 5.06 2.40
C LYS A 47 -23.75 5.60 1.37
N PRO A 48 -22.73 6.37 1.80
CA PRO A 48 -21.74 6.91 0.89
C PRO A 48 -20.82 5.80 0.36
N PHE A 49 -20.25 6.01 -0.83
CA PHE A 49 -19.20 5.15 -1.36
C PHE A 49 -17.84 5.64 -0.83
N VAL A 50 -17.15 4.82 -0.06
CA VAL A 50 -15.84 5.20 0.53
C VAL A 50 -14.70 4.75 -0.39
N LEU A 51 -13.95 5.71 -0.94
CA LEU A 51 -12.94 5.51 -1.97
C LEU A 51 -11.54 5.87 -1.47
N GLY A 52 -10.63 4.90 -1.42
CA GLY A 52 -9.21 5.12 -1.20
C GLY A 52 -8.51 5.57 -2.48
N LEU A 53 -7.68 6.62 -2.43
CA LEU A 53 -7.09 7.25 -3.61
C LEU A 53 -5.57 7.41 -3.51
N PRO A 54 -4.81 7.15 -4.59
CA PRO A 54 -3.38 7.37 -4.62
C PRO A 54 -2.99 8.67 -5.34
N THR A 55 -1.74 9.10 -5.17
CA THR A 55 -1.14 10.16 -5.98
C THR A 55 -0.13 9.60 -6.99
N GLY A 56 0.59 10.48 -7.67
CA GLY A 56 1.65 10.12 -8.62
C GLY A 56 1.14 9.92 -10.05
N SER A 57 2.06 9.57 -10.95
CA SER A 57 1.80 9.61 -12.39
C SER A 57 0.98 8.43 -12.93
N SER A 58 0.90 7.32 -12.20
CA SER A 58 0.10 6.14 -12.58
C SER A 58 -1.41 6.44 -12.59
N PRO A 59 -2.02 6.99 -11.52
CA PRO A 59 -3.47 7.25 -11.49
C PRO A 59 -3.95 8.45 -12.31
N GLU A 60 -3.07 9.32 -12.84
CA GLU A 60 -3.51 10.52 -13.59
C GLU A 60 -4.47 10.21 -14.74
N GLY A 61 -4.24 9.13 -15.49
CA GLY A 61 -5.13 8.71 -16.57
C GLY A 61 -6.50 8.29 -16.05
N VAL A 62 -6.54 7.65 -14.88
CA VAL A 62 -7.79 7.28 -14.21
C VAL A 62 -8.57 8.52 -13.81
N TYR A 63 -7.91 9.50 -13.18
CA TYR A 63 -8.57 10.76 -12.81
C TYR A 63 -9.14 11.51 -14.01
N LYS A 64 -8.39 11.62 -15.11
CA LYS A 64 -8.86 12.27 -16.34
C LYS A 64 -10.14 11.62 -16.88
N ASN A 65 -10.19 10.28 -16.88
CA ASN A 65 -11.36 9.54 -17.36
C ASN A 65 -12.56 9.68 -16.40
N LEU A 66 -12.35 9.63 -15.08
CA LEU A 66 -13.41 9.84 -14.10
C LEU A 66 -14.00 11.25 -14.17
N VAL A 67 -13.16 12.26 -14.36
CA VAL A 67 -13.59 13.65 -14.60
C VAL A 67 -14.40 13.75 -15.89
N ALA A 68 -13.96 13.11 -16.97
CA ALA A 68 -14.70 13.09 -18.23
C ALA A 68 -16.09 12.44 -18.07
N ALA A 69 -16.16 11.29 -17.39
CA ALA A 69 -17.41 10.59 -17.11
C ALA A 69 -18.37 11.43 -16.26
N HIS A 70 -17.87 12.13 -15.24
CA HIS A 70 -18.69 13.09 -14.50
C HIS A 70 -19.19 14.19 -15.42
N LYS A 71 -18.33 14.84 -16.21
CA LYS A 71 -18.73 15.97 -17.07
C LYS A 71 -19.78 15.57 -18.11
N GLN A 72 -19.83 14.28 -18.46
CA GLN A 72 -20.84 13.69 -19.34
C GLN A 72 -22.14 13.27 -18.61
N GLY A 73 -22.20 13.44 -17.27
CA GLY A 73 -23.36 13.11 -16.46
C GLY A 73 -23.50 11.62 -16.14
N GLU A 74 -22.47 10.81 -16.36
CA GLU A 74 -22.54 9.36 -16.15
C GLU A 74 -22.43 8.94 -14.68
N ILE A 75 -21.70 9.73 -13.88
CA ILE A 75 -21.43 9.48 -12.46
C ILE A 75 -21.44 10.81 -11.69
N SER A 76 -21.66 10.73 -10.38
CA SER A 76 -21.55 11.85 -9.43
C SER A 76 -20.75 11.41 -8.22
N PHE A 77 -20.01 12.35 -7.63
CA PHE A 77 -19.18 12.20 -6.44
C PHE A 77 -19.79 12.85 -5.19
N ARG A 78 -21.02 13.39 -5.26
CA ARG A 78 -21.70 14.03 -4.11
C ARG A 78 -21.76 13.14 -2.87
N ASN A 79 -22.04 11.85 -3.08
CA ASN A 79 -22.15 10.85 -2.01
C ASN A 79 -20.92 9.94 -1.94
N VAL A 80 -19.75 10.44 -2.35
CA VAL A 80 -18.47 9.74 -2.25
C VAL A 80 -17.64 10.37 -1.14
N VAL A 81 -17.07 9.55 -0.27
CA VAL A 81 -16.11 9.95 0.76
C VAL A 81 -14.74 9.43 0.36
N THR A 82 -13.74 10.30 0.27
CA THR A 82 -12.41 9.92 -0.21
C THR A 82 -11.38 9.90 0.90
N PHE A 83 -10.43 8.97 0.84
CA PHE A 83 -9.28 8.91 1.73
C PHE A 83 -8.01 8.74 0.91
N ASN A 84 -7.10 9.72 0.97
CA ASN A 84 -5.79 9.60 0.34
C ASN A 84 -4.83 8.72 1.16
N MET A 85 -3.85 8.13 0.47
CA MET A 85 -2.86 7.24 1.09
C MET A 85 -1.86 7.95 2.00
N ASP A 86 -1.48 9.18 1.67
CA ASP A 86 -0.31 9.83 2.25
C ASP A 86 -0.31 11.34 2.04
N GLU A 87 0.56 12.02 2.80
CA GLU A 87 0.95 13.41 2.61
C GLU A 87 2.35 13.63 3.22
N TYR A 88 3.14 14.53 2.64
CA TYR A 88 4.45 14.89 3.21
C TYR A 88 4.33 15.66 4.52
N VAL A 89 5.23 15.40 5.46
CA VAL A 89 5.31 16.15 6.71
C VAL A 89 6.05 17.46 6.49
N GLY A 90 5.49 18.56 6.99
CA GLY A 90 6.12 19.89 6.98
C GLY A 90 6.07 20.62 5.63
N ILE A 91 5.40 20.08 4.62
CA ILE A 91 5.17 20.78 3.35
C ILE A 91 3.94 21.69 3.48
N PRO A 92 3.97 22.96 3.03
CA PRO A 92 2.77 23.78 3.00
C PRO A 92 1.66 23.11 2.17
N ARG A 93 0.42 23.17 2.65
CA ARG A 93 -0.74 22.54 2.00
C ARG A 93 -0.97 23.06 0.57
N GLU A 94 -0.63 24.32 0.33
CA GLU A 94 -0.77 25.00 -0.95
C GLU A 94 0.48 24.83 -1.84
N HIS A 95 1.52 24.16 -1.34
CA HIS A 95 2.72 23.90 -2.13
C HIS A 95 2.34 23.08 -3.37
N PRO A 96 2.86 23.40 -4.57
CA PRO A 96 2.49 22.70 -5.81
C PRO A 96 2.70 21.18 -5.75
N GLU A 97 3.77 20.75 -5.08
CA GLU A 97 4.14 19.35 -4.91
C GLU A 97 3.54 18.66 -3.68
N SER A 98 2.66 19.34 -2.92
CA SER A 98 1.89 18.66 -1.87
C SER A 98 0.87 17.71 -2.50
N TYR A 99 0.56 16.61 -1.81
CA TYR A 99 -0.46 15.69 -2.30
C TYR A 99 -1.86 16.29 -2.23
N HIS A 100 -2.07 17.25 -1.34
CA HIS A 100 -3.22 18.13 -1.35
C HIS A 100 -3.36 18.88 -2.69
N SER A 101 -2.35 19.63 -3.12
CA SER A 101 -2.36 20.35 -4.41
C SER A 101 -2.50 19.41 -5.60
N PHE A 102 -1.83 18.26 -5.58
CA PHE A 102 -1.96 17.23 -6.62
C PHE A 102 -3.43 16.81 -6.79
N MET A 103 -4.09 16.41 -5.70
CA MET A 103 -5.46 15.91 -5.76
C MET A 103 -6.46 16.97 -6.22
N TYR A 104 -6.30 18.22 -5.78
CA TYR A 104 -7.15 19.32 -6.24
C TYR A 104 -6.92 19.65 -7.72
N SER A 105 -5.67 19.63 -8.18
CA SER A 105 -5.32 19.95 -9.57
C SER A 105 -5.80 18.88 -10.54
N HIS A 106 -5.68 17.60 -10.17
CA HIS A 106 -5.98 16.47 -11.05
C HIS A 106 -7.41 15.95 -10.94
N PHE A 107 -8.08 16.15 -9.80
CA PHE A 107 -9.35 15.47 -9.54
C PHE A 107 -10.40 16.34 -8.84
N PHE A 108 -10.18 16.74 -7.58
CA PHE A 108 -11.26 17.28 -6.73
C PHE A 108 -11.87 18.59 -7.24
N SER A 109 -11.10 19.45 -7.92
CA SER A 109 -11.65 20.70 -8.48
C SER A 109 -12.51 20.50 -9.74
N HIS A 110 -12.57 19.27 -10.26
CA HIS A 110 -13.22 18.96 -11.54
C HIS A 110 -14.45 18.06 -11.39
N VAL A 111 -14.83 17.73 -10.15
CA VAL A 111 -15.96 16.86 -9.80
C VAL A 111 -16.80 17.45 -8.68
N ASP A 112 -18.03 16.96 -8.49
CA ASP A 112 -19.00 17.43 -7.50
C ASP A 112 -18.89 16.74 -6.13
N VAL A 113 -17.67 16.39 -5.71
CA VAL A 113 -17.40 15.87 -4.36
C VAL A 113 -17.55 17.01 -3.34
N ASP A 114 -18.20 16.72 -2.22
CA ASP A 114 -18.28 17.68 -1.10
C ASP A 114 -16.88 17.81 -0.46
N PRO A 115 -16.32 19.03 -0.30
CA PRO A 115 -15.05 19.22 0.39
C PRO A 115 -14.99 18.59 1.80
N ALA A 116 -16.11 18.50 2.52
CA ALA A 116 -16.19 17.85 3.82
C ALA A 116 -15.99 16.31 3.75
N ASN A 117 -16.21 15.73 2.58
CA ASN A 117 -16.03 14.31 2.29
C ASN A 117 -14.60 13.98 1.79
N ILE A 118 -13.74 14.99 1.61
CA ILE A 118 -12.34 14.81 1.22
C ILE A 118 -11.47 14.62 2.46
N ASN A 119 -10.72 13.53 2.51
CA ASN A 119 -9.80 13.23 3.61
C ASN A 119 -8.39 13.02 3.07
N ILE A 120 -7.47 13.88 3.49
CA ILE A 120 -6.03 13.80 3.24
C ILE A 120 -5.35 14.01 4.59
N LEU A 121 -4.32 13.22 4.88
CA LEU A 121 -3.55 13.32 6.12
C LEU A 121 -2.97 14.74 6.28
N ASN A 122 -3.08 15.31 7.48
CA ASN A 122 -2.49 16.61 7.78
C ASN A 122 -1.01 16.48 8.17
N GLY A 123 -0.12 16.56 7.18
CA GLY A 123 1.33 16.55 7.41
C GLY A 123 1.90 17.73 8.21
N ASN A 124 1.08 18.73 8.56
CA ASN A 124 1.46 19.87 9.39
C ASN A 124 0.72 19.90 10.74
N ALA A 125 0.12 18.78 11.17
CA ALA A 125 -0.49 18.69 12.49
C ALA A 125 0.57 18.86 13.60
N GLU A 126 0.15 19.44 14.74
CA GLU A 126 1.03 19.60 15.91
C GLU A 126 1.46 18.24 16.47
N ASP A 127 0.51 17.31 16.58
CA ASP A 127 0.76 15.91 16.93
C ASP A 127 0.45 15.01 15.71
N LEU A 128 1.52 14.52 15.08
CA LEU A 128 1.44 13.67 13.90
C LEU A 128 0.92 12.26 14.22
N GLU A 129 1.12 11.76 15.45
CA GLU A 129 0.63 10.45 15.86
C GLU A 129 -0.88 10.50 16.13
N GLU A 130 -1.35 11.56 16.79
CA GLU A 130 -2.78 11.82 16.98
C GLU A 130 -3.51 11.96 15.63
N GLU A 131 -2.93 12.67 14.65
CA GLU A 131 -3.47 12.76 13.29
C GLU A 131 -3.62 11.37 12.65
N CYS A 132 -2.62 10.50 12.78
CA CYS A 132 -2.68 9.13 12.24
C CYS A 132 -3.79 8.30 12.88
N ILE A 133 -3.96 8.40 14.21
CA ILE A 133 -5.01 7.71 14.96
C ILE A 133 -6.39 8.24 14.54
N ALA A 134 -6.54 9.57 14.47
CA ALA A 134 -7.78 10.22 14.06
C ALA A 134 -8.18 9.83 12.63
N TYR A 135 -7.21 9.70 11.72
CA TYR A 135 -7.44 9.27 10.35
C TYR A 135 -8.00 7.83 10.27
N GLU A 136 -7.43 6.91 11.04
CA GLU A 136 -7.92 5.53 11.15
C GLU A 136 -9.34 5.46 11.74
N GLU A 137 -9.61 6.25 12.77
CA GLU A 137 -10.96 6.34 13.35
C GLU A 137 -11.97 6.94 12.37
N LYS A 138 -11.56 7.91 11.54
CA LYS A 138 -12.41 8.49 10.49
C LYS A 138 -12.76 7.45 9.42
N ILE A 139 -11.80 6.61 9.00
CA ILE A 139 -12.04 5.47 8.09
C ILE A 139 -13.05 4.49 8.72
N LYS A 140 -12.89 4.14 10.00
CA LYS A 140 -13.81 3.23 10.71
C LYS A 140 -15.23 3.80 10.81
N ARG A 141 -15.36 5.09 11.17
CA ARG A 141 -16.66 5.79 11.27
C ARG A 141 -17.37 5.86 9.91
N ALA A 142 -16.62 6.00 8.82
CA ALA A 142 -17.17 5.92 7.46
C ALA A 142 -17.64 4.51 7.05
N GLY A 143 -17.41 3.49 7.88
CA GLY A 143 -17.79 2.09 7.61
C GLY A 143 -16.69 1.26 6.93
N GLY A 144 -15.47 1.79 6.87
CA GLY A 144 -14.34 1.20 6.13
C GLY A 144 -14.33 1.58 4.64
N ILE A 145 -13.23 1.29 3.97
CA ILE A 145 -13.04 1.63 2.54
C ILE A 145 -13.73 0.58 1.66
N GLU A 146 -14.60 1.02 0.75
CA GLU A 146 -15.30 0.15 -0.20
C GLU A 146 -14.37 -0.29 -1.33
N LEU A 147 -13.61 0.65 -1.90
CA LEU A 147 -12.63 0.38 -2.93
C LEU A 147 -11.39 1.23 -2.67
N PHE A 148 -10.22 0.60 -2.64
CA PHE A 148 -8.94 1.28 -2.49
C PHE A 148 -8.19 1.21 -3.82
N LEU A 149 -8.06 2.35 -4.51
CA LEU A 149 -7.18 2.47 -5.67
C LEU A 149 -5.75 2.74 -5.17
N GLY A 150 -4.80 1.93 -5.63
CA GLY A 150 -3.39 2.05 -5.27
C GLY A 150 -2.49 2.02 -6.50
N GLY A 151 -1.24 2.42 -6.30
CA GLY A 151 -0.14 2.18 -7.22
C GLY A 151 0.98 1.41 -6.52
N ILE A 152 2.05 1.14 -7.26
CA ILE A 152 3.25 0.48 -6.72
C ILE A 152 4.50 1.31 -7.01
N GLY A 153 5.45 1.35 -6.08
CA GLY A 153 6.83 1.79 -6.30
C GLY A 153 7.66 0.80 -7.12
N PRO A 154 8.81 1.22 -7.69
CA PRO A 154 9.73 0.30 -8.37
C PRO A 154 10.37 -0.75 -7.43
N ASP A 155 10.34 -0.50 -6.13
CA ASP A 155 10.77 -1.37 -5.02
C ASP A 155 9.61 -2.21 -4.43
N GLY A 156 8.41 -2.13 -5.01
CA GLY A 156 7.23 -2.85 -4.53
C GLY A 156 6.46 -2.19 -3.39
N HIS A 157 6.76 -0.93 -3.03
CA HIS A 157 6.01 -0.25 -1.98
C HIS A 157 4.58 0.08 -2.41
N ILE A 158 3.65 0.05 -1.45
CA ILE A 158 2.32 0.67 -1.55
C ILE A 158 2.25 1.87 -0.62
N ALA A 159 1.78 3.03 -1.11
CA ALA A 159 1.92 4.31 -0.39
C ALA A 159 3.39 4.54 0.02
N PHE A 160 3.68 5.13 1.17
CA PHE A 160 5.04 5.16 1.73
C PHE A 160 5.38 3.91 2.58
N ASN A 161 4.74 2.77 2.35
CA ASN A 161 5.13 1.51 3.01
C ASN A 161 6.35 0.89 2.30
N GLU A 162 7.49 1.54 2.51
CA GLU A 162 8.79 1.16 1.97
C GLU A 162 9.24 -0.24 2.40
N PRO A 163 10.19 -0.87 1.68
CA PRO A 163 10.75 -2.17 2.05
C PRO A 163 11.16 -2.26 3.52
N GLY A 164 10.72 -3.34 4.18
CA GLY A 164 10.90 -3.56 5.61
C GLY A 164 9.71 -3.13 6.47
N SER A 165 8.74 -2.39 5.91
CA SER A 165 7.52 -2.01 6.63
C SER A 165 6.71 -3.24 7.05
N SER A 166 6.20 -3.24 8.28
CA SER A 166 5.32 -4.31 8.76
C SER A 166 4.11 -4.48 7.84
N LEU A 167 3.83 -5.73 7.44
CA LEU A 167 2.64 -6.06 6.66
C LEU A 167 1.33 -5.90 7.45
N ARG A 168 1.42 -5.76 8.78
CA ARG A 168 0.30 -5.42 9.68
C ARG A 168 0.29 -3.95 10.11
N SER A 169 1.10 -3.10 9.48
CA SER A 169 1.18 -1.68 9.84
C SER A 169 -0.14 -0.95 9.68
N ARG A 170 -0.36 0.04 10.55
CA ARG A 170 -1.44 1.05 10.49
C ARG A 170 -0.90 2.38 9.97
N THR A 171 -1.79 3.36 9.84
CA THR A 171 -1.42 4.75 9.54
C THR A 171 -0.39 5.26 10.53
N ARG A 172 0.71 5.84 10.03
CA ARG A 172 1.85 6.28 10.85
C ARG A 172 2.70 7.33 10.16
N VAL A 173 3.56 7.97 10.95
CA VAL A 173 4.71 8.72 10.44
C VAL A 173 5.74 7.75 9.85
N LYS A 174 6.27 8.07 8.67
CA LYS A 174 7.31 7.30 8.01
C LYS A 174 8.42 8.21 7.51
N THR A 175 9.65 7.91 7.91
CA THR A 175 10.85 8.50 7.31
C THR A 175 11.06 7.92 5.92
N LEU A 176 11.29 8.77 4.94
CA LEU A 176 11.53 8.37 3.56
C LEU A 176 12.95 7.80 3.40
N ALA A 177 13.07 6.70 2.68
CA ALA A 177 14.34 6.12 2.27
C ALA A 177 15.06 7.06 1.28
N TYR A 178 16.38 6.91 1.20
CA TYR A 178 17.21 7.71 0.31
C TYR A 178 16.79 7.61 -1.16
N GLU A 179 16.44 6.40 -1.63
CA GLU A 179 15.94 6.18 -3.00
C GLU A 179 14.65 6.96 -3.28
N THR A 180 13.73 7.02 -2.31
CA THR A 180 12.49 7.79 -2.41
C THR A 180 12.79 9.29 -2.50
N ILE A 181 13.73 9.79 -1.70
CA ILE A 181 14.18 11.18 -1.74
C ILE A 181 14.81 11.49 -3.11
N LEU A 182 15.65 10.60 -3.62
CA LEU A 182 16.29 10.74 -4.92
C LEU A 182 15.26 10.77 -6.06
N ALA A 183 14.31 9.82 -6.08
CA ALA A 183 13.26 9.74 -7.08
C ALA A 183 12.33 10.96 -7.08
N ASN A 184 12.04 11.50 -5.89
CA ASN A 184 11.14 12.65 -5.73
C ASN A 184 11.84 14.00 -5.92
N SER A 185 13.16 14.06 -5.84
CA SER A 185 13.94 15.29 -6.05
C SER A 185 13.62 16.02 -7.36
N ARG A 186 13.24 15.28 -8.41
CA ARG A 186 12.80 15.84 -9.71
C ARG A 186 11.65 16.84 -9.59
N PHE A 187 10.79 16.67 -8.58
CA PHE A 187 9.66 17.57 -8.29
C PHE A 187 10.10 18.80 -7.49
N PHE A 188 11.23 18.72 -6.80
CA PHE A 188 11.78 19.79 -5.95
C PHE A 188 12.98 20.49 -6.62
N GLY A 189 13.00 20.56 -7.96
CA GLY A 189 14.06 21.21 -8.72
C GLY A 189 15.40 20.45 -8.71
N ASN A 190 15.36 19.13 -8.55
CA ASN A 190 16.52 18.24 -8.38
C ASN A 190 17.37 18.56 -7.15
N ASP A 191 16.77 19.19 -6.13
CA ASP A 191 17.43 19.54 -4.87
C ASP A 191 16.95 18.63 -3.74
N LEU A 192 17.82 17.70 -3.33
CA LEU A 192 17.55 16.73 -2.27
C LEU A 192 17.23 17.39 -0.93
N SER A 193 17.74 18.61 -0.67
CA SER A 193 17.52 19.31 0.59
C SER A 193 16.09 19.83 0.76
N LYS A 194 15.38 20.02 -0.36
CA LYS A 194 14.00 20.52 -0.41
C LYS A 194 12.96 19.42 -0.34
N VAL A 195 13.36 18.16 -0.51
CA VAL A 195 12.45 17.03 -0.43
C VAL A 195 12.09 16.79 1.05
N PRO A 196 10.80 16.75 1.41
CA PRO A 196 10.40 16.39 2.76
C PRO A 196 10.97 15.03 3.16
N LYS A 197 11.50 14.93 4.39
CA LYS A 197 12.20 13.72 4.86
C LYS A 197 11.26 12.69 5.50
N MET A 198 10.02 13.10 5.78
CA MET A 198 9.01 12.27 6.41
C MET A 198 7.67 12.48 5.71
N ALA A 199 6.81 11.47 5.81
CA ALA A 199 5.43 11.51 5.34
C ALA A 199 4.51 10.86 6.38
N LEU A 200 3.25 11.28 6.40
CA LEU A 200 2.19 10.48 6.98
C LEU A 200 1.69 9.52 5.90
N THR A 201 1.45 8.27 6.27
CA THR A 201 1.00 7.26 5.31
C THR A 201 0.09 6.25 5.97
N VAL A 202 -0.94 5.80 5.24
CA VAL A 202 -1.74 4.65 5.62
C VAL A 202 -0.87 3.40 5.68
N GLY A 203 -1.18 2.49 6.59
CA GLY A 203 -0.45 1.24 6.72
C GLY A 203 -0.83 0.20 5.67
N VAL A 204 -0.02 -0.85 5.55
CA VAL A 204 -0.33 -2.00 4.68
C VAL A 204 -1.65 -2.64 5.11
N GLN A 205 -1.88 -2.81 6.41
CA GLN A 205 -3.14 -3.38 6.90
C GLN A 205 -4.32 -2.42 6.68
N THR A 206 -4.09 -1.11 6.75
CA THR A 206 -5.13 -0.11 6.47
C THR A 206 -5.66 -0.25 5.04
N VAL A 207 -4.77 -0.51 4.06
CA VAL A 207 -5.18 -0.82 2.69
C VAL A 207 -5.87 -2.19 2.59
N LEU A 208 -5.29 -3.23 3.21
CA LEU A 208 -5.86 -4.59 3.19
C LEU A 208 -7.20 -4.72 3.93
N ASP A 209 -7.56 -3.74 4.76
CA ASP A 209 -8.87 -3.69 5.41
C ASP A 209 -9.97 -3.19 4.46
N ALA A 210 -9.64 -2.66 3.29
CA ALA A 210 -10.63 -2.29 2.28
C ALA A 210 -11.44 -3.50 1.83
N ARG A 211 -12.66 -3.31 1.32
CA ARG A 211 -13.41 -4.45 0.75
C ARG A 211 -12.79 -4.91 -0.56
N GLU A 212 -12.31 -3.97 -1.35
CA GLU A 212 -11.66 -4.21 -2.61
C GLU A 212 -10.41 -3.35 -2.74
N VAL A 213 -9.34 -3.93 -3.28
CA VAL A 213 -8.10 -3.22 -3.59
C VAL A 213 -7.81 -3.35 -5.08
N VAL A 214 -7.72 -2.22 -5.76
CA VAL A 214 -7.42 -2.12 -7.20
C VAL A 214 -6.07 -1.45 -7.37
N ILE A 215 -5.14 -2.08 -8.06
CA ILE A 215 -3.78 -1.56 -8.27
C ILE A 215 -3.56 -1.27 -9.75
N ILE A 216 -3.10 -0.06 -10.06
CA ILE A 216 -2.59 0.31 -11.38
C ILE A 216 -1.06 0.19 -11.41
N ILE A 217 -0.51 -0.51 -12.41
CA ILE A 217 0.95 -0.61 -12.60
C ILE A 217 1.27 -0.45 -14.08
N THR A 218 2.10 0.53 -14.43
CA THR A 218 2.41 0.82 -15.84
C THR A 218 3.88 1.12 -16.04
N GLY A 219 4.45 0.55 -17.10
CA GLY A 219 5.80 0.80 -17.59
C GLY A 219 6.86 -0.20 -17.10
N PRO A 220 7.98 -0.28 -17.84
CA PRO A 220 8.97 -1.37 -17.66
C PRO A 220 9.74 -1.25 -16.34
N HIS A 221 9.93 -0.03 -15.85
CA HIS A 221 10.58 0.27 -14.56
C HIS A 221 9.83 -0.29 -13.34
N LYS A 222 8.64 -0.88 -13.52
CA LYS A 222 7.87 -1.56 -12.47
C LYS A 222 7.86 -3.08 -12.62
N ALA A 223 8.39 -3.63 -13.71
CA ALA A 223 8.27 -5.05 -14.04
C ALA A 223 8.83 -5.97 -12.94
N LEU A 224 10.01 -5.63 -12.39
CA LEU A 224 10.60 -6.39 -11.29
C LEU A 224 9.69 -6.42 -10.06
N ALA A 225 9.11 -5.28 -9.69
CA ALA A 225 8.22 -5.20 -8.54
C ALA A 225 6.94 -6.04 -8.75
N VAL A 226 6.38 -6.02 -9.97
CA VAL A 226 5.24 -6.87 -10.36
C VAL A 226 5.59 -8.34 -10.20
N GLN A 227 6.74 -8.77 -10.72
CA GLN A 227 7.25 -10.13 -10.60
C GLN A 227 7.36 -10.57 -9.14
N LYS A 228 8.00 -9.76 -8.31
CA LYS A 228 8.20 -10.07 -6.88
C LYS A 228 6.90 -10.13 -6.11
N CYS A 229 5.93 -9.27 -6.43
CA CYS A 229 4.66 -9.21 -5.72
C CYS A 229 3.65 -10.28 -6.17
N LEU A 230 3.72 -10.76 -7.41
CA LEU A 230 2.79 -11.74 -7.97
C LEU A 230 3.31 -13.18 -7.91
N GLU A 231 4.57 -13.40 -8.26
CA GLU A 231 5.18 -14.73 -8.35
C GLU A 231 6.04 -15.07 -7.13
N GLY A 232 6.53 -14.06 -6.42
CA GLY A 232 7.23 -14.24 -5.15
C GLY A 232 6.29 -14.58 -4.00
N GLY A 233 6.86 -15.02 -2.87
CA GLY A 233 6.10 -15.17 -1.62
C GLY A 233 5.80 -13.83 -0.96
N VAL A 234 4.84 -13.83 -0.02
CA VAL A 234 4.54 -12.69 0.83
C VAL A 234 5.80 -12.25 1.59
N ASN A 235 6.24 -11.01 1.38
CA ASN A 235 7.51 -10.51 1.87
C ASN A 235 7.43 -9.00 2.16
N HIS A 236 7.82 -8.59 3.37
CA HIS A 236 7.83 -7.17 3.75
C HIS A 236 8.83 -6.29 3.00
N MET A 237 9.78 -6.89 2.25
CA MET A 237 10.64 -6.17 1.32
C MET A 237 9.92 -5.76 0.04
N TRP A 238 8.77 -6.37 -0.25
CA TRP A 238 7.91 -6.09 -1.39
C TRP A 238 6.48 -5.95 -0.86
N THR A 239 6.17 -4.83 -0.21
CA THR A 239 4.97 -4.72 0.66
C THR A 239 3.66 -4.98 -0.07
N LEU A 240 3.57 -4.68 -1.38
CA LEU A 240 2.40 -5.03 -2.20
C LEU A 240 2.15 -6.55 -2.30
N SER A 241 3.16 -7.41 -2.08
CA SER A 241 2.97 -8.87 -2.02
C SER A 241 1.94 -9.30 -0.97
N ALA A 242 1.66 -8.46 0.04
CA ALA A 242 0.60 -8.72 1.02
C ALA A 242 -0.81 -8.78 0.40
N LEU A 243 -1.02 -8.20 -0.80
CA LEU A 243 -2.27 -8.38 -1.56
C LEU A 243 -2.56 -9.83 -1.92
N GLN A 244 -1.55 -10.71 -1.86
CA GLN A 244 -1.78 -12.13 -2.05
C GLN A 244 -2.78 -12.70 -1.02
N LEU A 245 -2.85 -12.08 0.17
CA LEU A 245 -3.74 -12.43 1.27
C LEU A 245 -5.11 -11.75 1.21
N HIS A 246 -5.28 -10.77 0.31
CA HIS A 246 -6.52 -9.99 0.23
C HIS A 246 -7.62 -10.76 -0.54
N PRO A 247 -8.86 -10.83 -0.02
CA PRO A 247 -9.94 -11.58 -0.64
C PRO A 247 -10.41 -10.96 -1.97
N TYR A 248 -10.24 -9.66 -2.19
CA TYR A 248 -10.66 -8.99 -3.42
C TYR A 248 -9.60 -8.02 -3.90
N ALA A 249 -8.50 -8.56 -4.44
CA ALA A 249 -7.45 -7.77 -5.08
C ALA A 249 -7.56 -7.90 -6.61
N LEU A 250 -7.49 -6.76 -7.28
CA LEU A 250 -7.42 -6.62 -8.73
C LEU A 250 -6.16 -5.81 -9.09
N ILE A 251 -5.26 -6.42 -9.85
CA ILE A 251 -4.07 -5.75 -10.37
C ILE A 251 -4.27 -5.58 -11.88
N VAL A 252 -4.14 -4.35 -12.36
CA VAL A 252 -4.26 -4.03 -13.79
C VAL A 252 -2.93 -3.43 -14.24
N VAL A 253 -2.34 -4.06 -15.25
CA VAL A 253 -1.01 -3.73 -15.75
C VAL A 253 -1.00 -3.47 -17.24
N ASP A 254 -0.03 -2.70 -17.73
CA ASP A 254 0.31 -2.68 -19.15
C ASP A 254 1.29 -3.82 -19.51
N GLU A 255 1.48 -4.10 -20.81
CA GLU A 255 2.41 -5.14 -21.27
C GLU A 255 3.84 -4.90 -20.75
N ASP A 256 4.31 -3.65 -20.75
CA ASP A 256 5.66 -3.30 -20.30
C ASP A 256 5.90 -3.66 -18.82
N ALA A 257 4.89 -3.53 -17.96
CA ALA A 257 4.98 -3.93 -16.56
C ALA A 257 5.02 -5.47 -16.37
N THR A 258 4.86 -6.27 -17.43
CA THR A 258 4.92 -7.74 -17.38
C THR A 258 6.24 -8.34 -17.84
N LEU A 259 7.23 -7.53 -18.23
CA LEU A 259 8.48 -8.00 -18.86
C LEU A 259 9.28 -9.00 -18.01
N GLU A 260 9.18 -8.92 -16.69
CA GLU A 260 9.87 -9.84 -15.75
C GLU A 260 8.99 -11.03 -15.33
N LEU A 261 7.72 -11.08 -15.73
CA LEU A 261 6.83 -12.21 -15.43
C LEU A 261 7.16 -13.43 -16.28
N GLN A 262 6.90 -14.61 -15.74
CA GLN A 262 6.98 -15.82 -16.55
C GLN A 262 5.93 -15.80 -17.65
N VAL A 263 6.32 -16.25 -18.84
CA VAL A 263 5.41 -16.42 -19.99
C VAL A 263 4.18 -17.26 -19.62
N LYS A 264 4.35 -18.26 -18.74
CA LYS A 264 3.24 -19.09 -18.25
C LYS A 264 2.23 -18.28 -17.44
N THR A 265 2.69 -17.40 -16.55
CA THR A 265 1.85 -16.50 -15.74
C THR A 265 1.02 -15.57 -16.63
N VAL A 266 1.67 -14.92 -17.60
CA VAL A 266 0.99 -14.03 -18.55
C VAL A 266 -0.07 -14.79 -19.37
N LYS A 267 0.29 -15.93 -19.95
CA LYS A 267 -0.64 -16.76 -20.74
C LYS A 267 -1.81 -17.28 -19.90
N TYR A 268 -1.57 -17.63 -18.64
CA TYR A 268 -2.61 -18.09 -17.72
C TYR A 268 -3.66 -17.02 -17.42
N PHE A 269 -3.24 -15.79 -17.09
CA PHE A 269 -4.20 -14.73 -16.80
C PHE A 269 -4.92 -14.22 -18.05
N LYS A 270 -4.24 -14.14 -19.20
CA LYS A 270 -4.88 -13.84 -20.49
C LYS A 270 -5.91 -14.90 -20.88
N SER A 271 -5.62 -16.18 -20.69
CA SER A 271 -6.57 -17.25 -21.01
C SER A 271 -7.79 -17.25 -20.09
N ILE A 272 -7.61 -17.01 -18.79
CA ILE A 272 -8.71 -16.88 -17.83
C ILE A 272 -9.62 -15.72 -18.20
N GLU A 273 -9.06 -14.56 -18.52
CA GLU A 273 -9.85 -13.40 -18.93
C GLU A 273 -10.68 -13.71 -20.19
N LEU A 274 -10.08 -14.36 -21.19
CA LEU A 274 -10.77 -14.76 -22.42
C LEU A 274 -11.94 -15.72 -22.14
N VAL A 275 -11.69 -16.77 -21.36
CA VAL A 275 -12.71 -17.77 -20.99
C VAL A 275 -13.84 -17.10 -20.20
N ALA A 276 -13.51 -16.33 -19.16
CA ALA A 276 -14.51 -15.62 -18.36
C ALA A 276 -15.36 -14.68 -19.22
N SER A 277 -14.74 -13.91 -20.11
CA SER A 277 -15.45 -13.00 -20.99
C SER A 277 -16.35 -13.74 -21.99
N SER A 278 -15.94 -14.91 -22.49
CA SER A 278 -16.77 -15.76 -23.37
C SER A 278 -18.02 -16.31 -22.69
N GLN A 279 -17.97 -16.49 -21.36
CA GLN A 279 -19.12 -16.92 -20.56
C GLN A 279 -20.00 -15.72 -20.14
N GLY A 280 -19.67 -14.51 -20.58
CA GLY A 280 -20.36 -13.28 -20.19
C GLY A 280 -20.02 -12.83 -18.77
N PHE A 281 -18.96 -13.37 -18.15
CA PHE A 281 -18.59 -12.99 -16.80
C PHE A 281 -17.89 -11.63 -16.76
N GLY A 282 -18.41 -10.71 -15.96
CA GLY A 282 -17.80 -9.41 -15.69
C GLY A 282 -16.88 -9.44 -14.48
N GLN A 283 -15.94 -8.49 -14.37
CA GLN A 283 -15.21 -8.28 -13.11
C GLN A 283 -16.17 -7.65 -12.08
N GLY A 284 -16.19 -8.17 -10.85
CA GLY A 284 -16.90 -7.53 -9.76
C GLY A 284 -17.04 -8.42 -8.52
N LEU A 285 -17.58 -7.86 -7.43
CA LEU A 285 -17.87 -8.61 -6.20
C LEU A 285 -19.07 -9.55 -6.38
N GLU A 286 -18.85 -10.85 -6.11
CA GLU A 286 -19.75 -11.97 -6.41
C GLU A 286 -21.05 -12.02 -5.57
N SER A 287 -21.24 -11.19 -4.54
CA SER A 287 -22.51 -11.17 -3.78
C SER A 287 -22.90 -9.80 -3.21
N GLY A 288 -24.22 -9.56 -3.10
CA GLY A 288 -24.79 -8.38 -2.44
C GLY A 288 -24.51 -8.32 -0.93
N GLU A 289 -24.14 -9.45 -0.31
CA GLU A 289 -23.72 -9.51 1.10
C GLU A 289 -22.33 -8.88 1.33
N ALA A 290 -21.41 -8.98 0.37
CA ALA A 290 -20.09 -8.35 0.45
C ALA A 290 -20.18 -6.82 0.33
N VAL A 291 -21.12 -6.33 -0.50
CA VAL A 291 -21.44 -4.90 -0.69
C VAL A 291 -22.32 -4.36 0.45
N GLY A 292 -23.06 -5.23 1.14
CA GLY A 292 -24.14 -4.86 2.07
C GLY A 292 -23.84 -4.99 3.56
N ARG A 293 -22.82 -5.77 3.99
CA ARG A 293 -22.44 -5.80 5.42
C ARG A 293 -21.87 -4.44 5.83
N LYS A 294 -22.68 -3.59 6.45
CA LYS A 294 -22.16 -2.54 7.35
C LYS A 294 -21.20 -3.26 8.31
N ARG A 295 -19.91 -2.88 8.28
CA ARG A 295 -19.11 -3.03 9.51
C ARG A 295 -19.79 -2.14 10.55
N ASP A 296 -19.77 -2.53 11.83
CA ASP A 296 -20.38 -1.75 12.91
C ASP A 296 -19.87 -0.30 12.85
N SER A 297 -20.63 0.54 12.14
CA SER A 297 -20.28 1.93 11.88
C SER A 297 -20.85 2.71 13.03
N VAL A 298 -20.00 3.32 13.86
CA VAL A 298 -20.43 4.34 14.82
C VAL A 298 -20.71 5.62 14.03
N LEU A 299 -21.82 5.63 13.29
CA LEU A 299 -22.37 6.84 12.67
C LEU A 299 -23.18 7.58 13.74
N GLU A 300 -22.50 8.20 14.71
CA GLU A 300 -23.06 9.39 15.34
C GLU A 300 -22.79 10.58 14.41
N LYS A 301 -23.80 11.45 14.25
CA LYS A 301 -23.79 12.56 13.31
C LYS A 301 -22.52 13.40 13.49
N LEU A 302 -21.95 13.83 12.36
CA LEU A 302 -20.79 14.72 12.27
C LEU A 302 -21.11 16.09 12.90
N ASP A 303 -21.12 16.17 14.22
CA ASP A 303 -21.06 17.43 14.95
C ASP A 303 -19.61 17.68 15.36
N SER A 304 -19.13 18.88 15.02
CA SER A 304 -17.77 19.34 15.31
C SER A 304 -17.45 19.18 16.81
N PRO A 305 -16.27 18.71 17.21
CA PRO A 305 -15.95 18.55 18.63
C PRO A 305 -15.98 19.91 19.33
N SER A 306 -17.00 20.13 20.16
CA SER A 306 -17.02 21.21 21.13
C SER A 306 -15.95 20.92 22.18
N SER A 307 -15.09 21.90 22.45
CA SER A 307 -14.01 21.80 23.43
C SER A 307 -14.49 21.21 24.77
N PRO A 308 -13.73 20.30 25.41
CA PRO A 308 -14.14 19.73 26.69
C PRO A 308 -14.24 20.84 27.74
N ARG A 309 -15.42 20.93 28.38
CA ARG A 309 -15.62 21.73 29.59
C ARG A 309 -14.70 21.19 30.69
N LYS A 310 -13.98 22.10 31.35
CA LYS A 310 -13.18 21.82 32.55
C LYS A 310 -14.06 21.09 33.59
N THR A 311 -13.76 19.81 33.82
CA THR A 311 -14.23 19.10 35.01
C THR A 311 -13.12 19.18 36.06
N GLY A 312 -13.56 19.37 37.31
CA GLY A 312 -12.76 19.91 38.40
C GLY A 312 -11.61 19.04 38.88
N GLU A 313 -10.79 19.69 39.69
CA GLU A 313 -9.60 19.21 40.38
C GLU A 313 -9.81 17.83 41.02
N GLY A 314 -8.85 16.92 40.82
CA GLY A 314 -8.84 15.64 41.54
C GLY A 314 -8.07 14.48 40.90
N PHE A 315 -7.19 14.69 39.91
CA PHE A 315 -6.48 13.59 39.23
C PHE A 315 -5.02 13.39 39.66
N LEU A 316 -4.72 13.59 40.94
CA LEU A 316 -3.43 13.22 41.54
C LEU A 316 -3.64 12.58 42.91
N THR A 317 -4.08 11.33 42.92
CA THR A 317 -3.95 10.44 44.08
C THR A 317 -3.27 9.16 43.65
N ALA A 318 -2.13 8.86 44.27
CA ALA A 318 -1.32 7.67 44.03
C ALA A 318 -2.12 6.38 44.29
N PRO A 319 -1.85 5.28 43.56
CA PRO A 319 -2.58 4.04 43.79
C PRO A 319 -2.12 3.36 45.09
N VAL A 320 -3.10 2.88 45.84
CA VAL A 320 -3.00 2.08 47.06
C VAL A 320 -2.24 0.77 46.78
N GLU A 321 -1.26 0.45 47.62
CA GLU A 321 -0.47 -0.79 47.56
C GLU A 321 -1.37 -2.05 47.65
N ARG A 322 -1.21 -2.97 46.69
CA ARG A 322 -1.79 -4.31 46.76
C ARG A 322 -0.78 -5.27 47.40
N PRO A 323 -1.16 -6.10 48.39
CA PRO A 323 -0.22 -7.02 49.01
C PRO A 323 0.01 -8.27 48.13
N GLY A 324 1.28 -8.57 47.86
CA GLY A 324 1.78 -9.93 47.68
C GLY A 324 1.73 -10.52 46.26
N VAL A 325 2.60 -10.04 45.36
CA VAL A 325 3.10 -10.87 44.23
C VAL A 325 4.62 -10.93 44.34
N LYS A 326 5.14 -12.03 44.89
CA LYS A 326 6.58 -12.31 44.87
C LYS A 326 6.97 -12.63 43.43
N ARG A 327 7.85 -11.82 42.84
CA ARG A 327 8.50 -12.14 41.56
C ARG A 327 9.21 -13.49 41.68
N ALA A 328 8.94 -14.41 40.76
CA ALA A 328 9.76 -15.61 40.61
C ALA A 328 11.16 -15.17 40.16
N VAL A 329 12.19 -15.75 40.78
CA VAL A 329 13.60 -15.54 40.43
C VAL A 329 13.82 -16.05 39.01
N THR A 330 14.26 -15.18 38.11
CA THR A 330 14.71 -15.57 36.76
C THR A 330 15.88 -16.54 36.92
N PRO A 331 15.85 -17.75 36.32
CA PRO A 331 17.00 -18.64 36.37
C PRO A 331 18.18 -18.02 35.60
N GLU A 332 19.38 -18.24 36.13
CA GLU A 332 20.64 -17.75 35.57
C GLU A 332 20.91 -18.39 34.21
N LEU A 333 21.30 -17.58 33.21
CA LEU A 333 21.57 -18.04 31.86
C LEU A 333 22.91 -18.81 31.84
N VAL A 334 22.84 -20.14 31.71
CA VAL A 334 24.02 -20.98 31.49
C VAL A 334 24.38 -20.96 29.99
N PRO A 335 25.60 -20.60 29.59
CA PRO A 335 26.03 -20.66 28.19
C PRO A 335 26.07 -22.11 27.69
N ASP A 336 25.19 -22.46 26.76
CA ASP A 336 25.15 -23.76 26.09
C ASP A 336 26.19 -23.76 24.96
N SER A 337 27.31 -24.47 25.16
CA SER A 337 28.32 -24.64 24.12
C SER A 337 28.01 -25.89 23.30
N MET A 338 27.99 -25.76 21.97
CA MET A 338 27.73 -26.86 21.03
C MET A 338 28.68 -28.05 21.16
N HIS A 339 29.76 -27.94 21.95
CA HIS A 339 30.73 -29.00 22.20
C HIS A 339 30.19 -30.08 23.16
N GLU A 340 29.25 -29.74 24.04
CA GLU A 340 28.71 -30.66 25.06
C GLU A 340 27.58 -31.57 24.54
N ARG A 341 27.22 -31.46 23.24
CA ARG A 341 26.10 -32.22 22.63
C ARG A 341 26.53 -33.42 21.80
N LEU A 342 27.81 -33.81 21.83
CA LEU A 342 28.30 -34.98 21.12
C LEU A 342 28.50 -36.14 22.11
N PRO A 343 27.85 -37.30 21.92
CA PRO A 343 28.12 -38.46 22.74
C PRO A 343 29.54 -38.97 22.45
N GLU A 344 30.33 -39.21 23.51
CA GLU A 344 31.58 -39.95 23.43
C GLU A 344 31.27 -41.39 22.98
N GLY A 345 31.62 -41.70 21.73
CA GLY A 345 31.54 -43.04 21.16
C GLY A 345 32.94 -43.59 20.95
N ASP A 346 33.26 -44.64 21.69
CA ASP A 346 34.46 -45.46 21.57
C ASP A 346 34.67 -46.02 20.14
N GLY A 347 35.91 -45.97 19.67
CA GLY A 347 36.52 -47.07 18.91
C GLY A 347 36.61 -46.94 17.39
N ALA A 348 37.86 -46.85 16.92
CA ALA A 348 38.41 -47.25 15.61
C ALA A 348 38.10 -46.38 14.38
N GLU A 349 39.09 -45.60 13.94
CA GLU A 349 39.92 -45.99 12.78
C GLU A 349 41.14 -45.05 12.66
N GLU A 350 42.32 -45.65 12.80
CA GLU A 350 43.59 -45.09 12.35
C GLU A 350 43.56 -44.93 10.83
N GLY A 351 43.91 -43.74 10.33
CA GLY A 351 44.17 -43.56 8.90
C GLY A 351 43.75 -42.21 8.35
N LYS A 352 44.55 -41.18 8.67
CA LYS A 352 44.85 -39.97 7.85
C LYS A 352 45.39 -38.88 8.77
N LYS A 353 46.57 -39.15 9.32
CA LYS A 353 47.37 -38.19 10.09
C LYS A 353 48.65 -37.92 9.30
N GLU A 354 48.49 -37.39 8.10
CA GLU A 354 49.57 -36.99 7.19
C GLU A 354 48.96 -36.15 6.07
N GLU A 355 48.57 -34.89 6.35
CA GLU A 355 48.42 -33.86 5.31
C GLU A 355 48.17 -32.42 5.81
N LEU A 356 48.28 -32.11 7.11
CA LEU A 356 47.99 -30.76 7.63
C LEU A 356 49.10 -30.13 8.46
N GLU A 357 50.34 -30.62 8.32
CA GLU A 357 51.57 -29.94 8.78
C GLU A 357 52.43 -29.52 7.59
N ALA A 358 51.86 -28.71 6.70
CA ALA A 358 52.63 -27.93 5.74
C ALA A 358 51.81 -26.71 5.35
N MET A 359 52.08 -25.58 6.00
CA MET A 359 52.14 -24.22 5.41
C MET A 359 52.14 -23.19 6.54
N GLU A 360 53.34 -22.92 7.06
CA GLU A 360 53.63 -21.73 7.85
C GLU A 360 53.51 -20.43 7.02
N ALA A 361 52.97 -19.43 7.70
CA ALA A 361 53.19 -17.98 7.58
C ALA A 361 53.90 -17.44 6.31
N LYS A 362 53.12 -16.79 5.44
CA LYS A 362 53.59 -15.69 4.58
C LYS A 362 52.64 -14.50 4.64
N GLU A 363 53.20 -13.40 5.15
CA GLU A 363 52.95 -11.97 4.87
C GLU A 363 51.52 -11.48 4.55
N VAL A 364 50.99 -10.67 5.47
CA VAL A 364 49.79 -9.83 5.29
C VAL A 364 50.21 -8.43 4.82
N PRO A 365 49.79 -7.93 3.64
CA PRO A 365 50.02 -6.54 3.27
C PRO A 365 48.97 -5.61 3.89
N ARG A 366 49.44 -4.55 4.55
CA ARG A 366 48.65 -3.41 5.06
C ARG A 366 47.85 -2.74 3.94
N LEU A 367 46.54 -2.65 4.07
CA LEU A 367 45.68 -1.76 3.29
C LEU A 367 45.87 -0.31 3.76
N LEU A 368 46.70 0.43 3.03
CA LEU A 368 46.79 1.89 3.09
C LEU A 368 45.87 2.52 2.04
N ALA A 369 45.36 3.70 2.39
CA ALA A 369 44.31 4.46 1.73
C ALA A 369 44.49 4.67 0.22
N MET A 370 43.39 4.52 -0.53
CA MET A 370 43.26 5.00 -1.91
C MET A 370 42.40 6.27 -1.91
N HIS A 371 43.04 7.41 -1.70
CA HIS A 371 42.66 8.66 -2.34
C HIS A 371 43.59 8.85 -3.54
N GLU A 372 43.07 9.52 -4.58
CA GLU A 372 43.74 9.93 -5.81
C GLU A 372 43.84 8.88 -6.93
N ARG A 373 42.94 9.01 -7.91
CA ARG A 373 43.27 9.24 -9.33
C ARG A 373 41.97 9.40 -10.13
N VAL A 374 41.54 10.65 -10.28
CA VAL A 374 40.76 11.09 -11.44
C VAL A 374 41.68 12.04 -12.16
N ASP A 375 42.24 11.59 -13.29
CA ASP A 375 42.59 12.45 -14.42
C ASP A 375 43.09 11.60 -15.58
N SER A 376 42.76 12.04 -16.79
CA SER A 376 43.14 11.56 -18.13
C SER A 376 42.34 10.39 -18.74
N ALA A 377 41.24 10.75 -19.40
CA ALA A 377 40.86 10.16 -20.68
C ALA A 377 39.99 11.15 -21.50
N GLN A 378 40.65 12.12 -22.12
CA GLN A 378 40.20 12.77 -23.35
C GLN A 378 41.28 12.53 -24.41
N ALA A 379 40.94 11.73 -25.42
CA ALA A 379 41.51 11.72 -26.76
C ALA A 379 40.52 11.03 -27.70
#